data_AF-D7FPI4-F1
#
_entry.id   AF-D7FPI4-F1
#
_cell.length_a   1.000
_cell.length_b   1.000
_cell.length_c   1.000
_cell.angle_alpha   90.00
_cell.angle_beta   90.00
_cell.angle_gamma   90.00
#
_symmetry.space_group_name_H-M   'P 1'
#
loop_
_entity.id
_entity.type
_entity.pdbx_description
1 polymer ?
#
loop_
_entity_poly.entity_id
_entity_poly.type
_entity_poly.pdbx_seq_one_letter_code
_entity_poly.pdbx_strand_id
1 'polypeptide(L)'
;MDEFNDLFVTAREEMEYAEESKETTYFDEEAAAAKEAVEEAVALFEEVLRSVDEKKRTEIMRSSGLRVEQLKAELDQLLISDDH
;
A
#
# COMPACT_ATOMS: atom_id res chain seq x y z
N MET A 1 6.02 -9.88 9.90
CA MET A 1 4.76 -10.22 9.19
C MET A 1 3.59 -9.53 9.86
N ASP A 2 3.48 -9.57 11.18
CA ASP A 2 2.43 -8.84 11.92
C ASP A 2 2.48 -7.33 11.62
N GLU A 3 3.65 -6.71 11.76
CA GLU A 3 3.87 -5.30 11.42
C GLU A 3 3.53 -4.94 9.96
N PHE A 4 3.87 -5.83 9.01
CA PHE A 4 3.46 -5.64 7.61
C PHE A 4 1.94 -5.70 7.44
N ASN A 5 1.26 -6.60 8.16
CA ASN A 5 -0.20 -6.68 8.09
C ASN A 5 -0.84 -5.42 8.68
N ASP A 6 -0.29 -4.88 9.77
CA ASP A 6 -0.78 -3.65 10.38
C ASP A 6 -0.63 -2.47 9.41
N LEU A 7 0.56 -2.28 8.83
CA LEU A 7 0.79 -1.26 7.80
C LEU A 7 -0.08 -1.46 6.55
N PHE A 8 -0.34 -2.71 6.16
CA PHE A 8 -1.24 -3.00 5.04
C PHE A 8 -2.68 -2.59 5.35
N VAL A 9 -3.14 -2.75 6.59
CA VAL A 9 -4.47 -2.29 7.02
C VAL A 9 -4.51 -0.77 7.02
N THR A 10 -3.51 -0.11 7.62
CA THR A 10 -3.42 1.36 7.61
C THR A 10 -3.41 1.92 6.19
N ALA A 11 -2.60 1.35 5.28
CA ALA A 11 -2.58 1.77 3.89
C ALA A 11 -3.95 1.63 3.19
N ARG A 12 -4.75 0.63 3.57
CA ARG A 12 -6.11 0.46 3.04
C ARG A 12 -7.09 1.49 3.58
N GLU A 13 -6.99 1.82 4.87
CA GLU A 13 -7.81 2.84 5.52
C GLU A 13 -7.51 4.23 4.95
N GLU A 14 -6.23 4.58 4.79
CA GLU A 14 -5.83 5.88 4.22
C GLU A 14 -6.27 6.03 2.75
N MET A 15 -6.19 4.95 1.95
CA MET A 15 -6.74 4.97 0.59
C MET A 15 -8.27 5.16 0.58
N GLU A 16 -8.99 4.58 1.54
CA GLU A 16 -10.45 4.77 1.66
C GLU A 16 -10.79 6.22 1.99
N TYR A 17 -10.07 6.85 2.92
CA TYR A 17 -10.24 8.28 3.21
C TYR A 17 -10.00 9.13 1.95
N ALA A 18 -8.87 8.93 1.28
CA ALA A 18 -8.56 9.64 0.05
C ALA A 18 -9.62 9.43 -1.05
N GLU A 19 -10.21 8.25 -1.16
CA GLU A 19 -11.29 8.00 -2.11
C GLU A 19 -12.60 8.71 -1.72
N GLU A 20 -12.92 8.81 -0.42
CA GLU A 20 -14.06 9.57 0.10
C GLU A 20 -13.90 11.09 -0.10
N SER A 21 -12.68 11.61 -0.03
CA SER A 21 -12.40 13.05 -0.13
C SER A 21 -12.08 13.54 -1.55
N LYS A 22 -12.10 12.66 -2.54
CA LYS A 22 -11.70 12.91 -3.93
C LYS A 22 -12.37 14.10 -4.62
N GLU A 23 -13.60 14.46 -4.23
CA GLU A 23 -14.31 15.62 -4.78
C GLU A 23 -14.16 16.88 -3.91
N THR A 24 -13.18 16.89 -3.00
CA THR A 24 -12.97 17.94 -2.00
C THR A 24 -11.56 18.50 -2.03
N THR A 25 -11.35 19.65 -1.39
CA THR A 25 -10.00 20.24 -1.24
C THR A 25 -9.08 19.45 -0.31
N TYR A 26 -9.60 18.41 0.36
CA TYR A 26 -8.83 17.55 1.26
C TYR A 26 -8.15 16.38 0.53
N PHE A 27 -8.54 16.10 -0.73
CA PHE A 27 -7.99 14.98 -1.49
C PHE A 27 -6.47 14.98 -1.53
N ASP A 28 -5.83 16.12 -1.81
CA ASP A 28 -4.37 16.20 -1.89
C ASP A 28 -3.66 15.78 -0.60
N GLU A 29 -4.23 16.11 0.57
CA GLU A 29 -3.67 15.77 1.87
C GLU A 29 -3.85 14.27 2.17
N GLU A 30 -5.05 13.75 1.94
CA GLU A 30 -5.37 12.35 2.22
C GLU A 30 -4.72 11.41 1.20
N ALA A 31 -4.62 11.81 -0.08
CA ALA A 31 -3.88 11.07 -1.10
C ALA A 31 -2.38 11.02 -0.79
N ALA A 32 -1.81 12.07 -0.19
CA ALA A 32 -0.43 12.06 0.28
C ALA A 32 -0.25 11.09 1.47
N ALA A 33 -1.18 11.08 2.43
CA ALA A 33 -1.17 10.12 3.54
C ALA A 33 -1.31 8.67 3.06
N ALA A 34 -2.24 8.41 2.15
CA ALA A 34 -2.42 7.11 1.50
C ALA A 34 -1.14 6.65 0.79
N LYS A 35 -0.50 7.57 0.05
CA LYS A 35 0.77 7.28 -0.62
C LYS A 35 1.87 6.91 0.38
N GLU A 36 2.04 7.68 1.46
CA GLU A 36 3.05 7.42 2.49
C GLU A 36 2.82 6.04 3.15
N ALA A 37 1.58 5.73 3.53
CA ALA A 37 1.25 4.46 4.17
C ALA A 37 1.48 3.25 3.23
N VAL A 38 1.15 3.37 1.94
CA VAL A 38 1.44 2.33 0.93
C VAL A 38 2.95 2.16 0.74
N GLU A 39 3.70 3.26 0.62
CA GLU A 39 5.16 3.22 0.49
C GLU A 39 5.82 2.53 1.70
N GLU A 40 5.37 2.81 2.92
CA GLU A 40 5.86 2.18 4.15
C GLU A 40 5.58 0.68 4.18
N ALA A 41 4.34 0.27 3.86
CA ALA A 41 3.96 -1.14 3.78
C ALA A 41 4.78 -1.92 2.75
N VAL A 42 5.00 -1.32 1.57
CA VAL A 42 5.82 -1.91 0.50
C VAL A 42 7.29 -2.00 0.92
N ALA A 43 7.84 -0.94 1.52
CA ALA A 43 9.23 -0.91 1.95
C ALA A 43 9.52 -2.00 2.98
N LEU A 44 8.66 -2.15 3.99
CA LEU A 44 8.78 -3.21 5.00
C LEU A 44 8.65 -4.60 4.37
N PHE A 45 7.71 -4.78 3.44
CA PHE A 45 7.56 -6.06 2.72
C PHE A 45 8.86 -6.44 1.99
N GLU A 46 9.44 -5.51 1.24
CA GLU A 46 10.70 -5.74 0.53
C GLU A 46 11.87 -6.00 1.48
N GLU A 47 11.93 -5.31 2.62
CA GLU A 47 12.94 -5.57 3.65
C GLU A 47 12.82 -6.98 4.23
N VAL A 48 11.59 -7.42 4.53
CA VAL A 48 11.32 -8.78 4.98
C VAL A 48 11.79 -9.78 3.93
N LEU A 49 11.51 -9.55 2.64
CA LEU A 49 12.01 -10.44 1.59
C LEU A 49 13.54 -10.47 1.52
N ARG A 50 14.21 -9.32 1.70
CA ARG A 50 15.68 -9.20 1.72
C ARG A 50 16.33 -9.91 2.91
N SER A 51 15.64 -10.01 4.05
CA SER A 51 16.18 -10.58 5.29
C SER A 51 16.00 -12.09 5.44
N VAL A 52 15.24 -12.74 4.56
CA VAL A 52 14.98 -14.18 4.63
C VAL A 52 15.64 -14.98 3.50
N ASP A 53 15.79 -16.29 3.70
CA ASP A 53 16.28 -17.21 2.68
C ASP A 53 15.28 -17.39 1.51
N GLU A 54 15.75 -17.97 0.40
CA GLU A 54 14.97 -18.14 -0.83
C GLU A 54 13.68 -18.96 -0.64
N LYS A 55 13.71 -19.99 0.23
CA LYS A 55 12.54 -20.82 0.49
C LYS A 55 11.48 -19.99 1.19
N LYS A 56 11.86 -19.24 2.23
CA LYS A 56 10.94 -18.39 2.98
C LYS A 56 10.46 -17.20 2.16
N ARG A 57 11.33 -16.59 1.35
CA ARG A 57 10.98 -15.55 0.37
C ARG A 57 9.88 -16.05 -0.57
N THR A 58 10.04 -17.25 -1.14
CA THR A 58 9.02 -17.86 -2.02
C THR A 58 7.68 -18.07 -1.31
N GLU A 59 7.70 -18.53 -0.06
CA GLU A 59 6.49 -18.69 0.76
C GLU A 59 5.78 -17.34 0.98
N ILE A 60 6.52 -16.30 1.35
CA ILE A 60 5.98 -14.95 1.60
C ILE A 60 5.44 -14.32 0.31
N MET A 61 6.18 -14.43 -0.80
CA MET A 61 5.73 -13.95 -2.11
C MET A 61 4.42 -14.61 -2.55
N ARG A 62 4.25 -15.91 -2.29
CA ARG A 62 2.99 -16.61 -2.61
C ARG A 62 1.81 -16.17 -1.75
N SER A 63 2.04 -15.83 -0.48
CA SER A 63 0.95 -15.45 0.42
C SER A 63 0.56 -13.98 0.30
N SER A 64 1.54 -13.09 0.07
CA SER A 64 1.36 -11.64 0.22
C SER A 64 1.76 -10.84 -1.00
N GLY A 65 2.54 -11.41 -1.94
CA GLY A 65 3.05 -10.68 -3.11
C GLY A 65 1.94 -10.11 -3.99
N LEU A 66 0.89 -10.89 -4.29
CA LEU A 66 -0.25 -10.40 -5.06
C LEU A 66 -0.99 -9.25 -4.36
N ARG A 67 -1.14 -9.32 -3.03
CA ARG A 67 -1.83 -8.29 -2.26
C ARG A 67 -1.06 -6.96 -2.30
N VAL A 68 0.26 -7.01 -2.25
CA VAL A 68 1.13 -5.83 -2.36
C VAL A 68 1.02 -5.20 -3.75
N GLU A 69 1.03 -6.01 -4.81
CA GLU A 69 0.87 -5.49 -6.18
C GLU A 69 -0.52 -4.90 -6.42
N GLN A 70 -1.58 -5.48 -5.85
CA GLN A 70 -2.93 -4.90 -5.88
C GLN A 70 -2.98 -3.56 -5.14
N LEU A 71 -2.38 -3.47 -3.96
CA LEU A 71 -2.32 -2.23 -3.18
C LEU A 71 -1.66 -1.09 -3.98
N LYS A 72 -0.53 -1.36 -4.65
CA LYS A 72 0.15 -0.39 -5.51
C LYS A 72 -0.73 0.04 -6.70
N ALA A 73 -1.38 -0.92 -7.35
CA ALA A 73 -2.24 -0.63 -8.51
C ALA A 73 -3.46 0.21 -8.15
N GLU A 74 -4.03 0.00 -6.96
CA GLU A 74 -5.14 0.81 -6.44
C GLU A 74 -4.70 2.24 -6.12
N LEU A 75 -3.54 2.42 -5.47
CA LEU A 75 -2.96 3.74 -5.27
C LEU A 75 -2.70 4.46 -6.60
N ASP A 76 -2.10 3.78 -7.59
CA ASP A 76 -1.88 4.36 -8.91
C ASP A 76 -3.20 4.81 -9.55
N GLN A 77 -4.26 4.00 -9.46
CA GLN A 77 -5.57 4.37 -9.99
C GLN A 77 -6.16 5.58 -9.27
N LEU A 78 -6.06 5.62 -7.95
CA LEU A 78 -6.52 6.74 -7.12
C LEU A 78 -5.83 8.03 -7.56
N LEU A 79 -4.49 8.02 -7.69
CA LEU A 79 -3.69 9.19 -8.06
C LEU A 79 -3.86 9.62 -9.53
N ILE A 80 -4.13 8.69 -10.46
CA ILE A 80 -4.38 9.01 -11.88
C ILE A 80 -5.75 9.70 -12.06
N SER A 81 -6.71 9.36 -11.22
CA SER A 81 -8.09 9.77 -11.40
C SER A 81 -8.43 11.21 -10.97
N ASP A 82 -7.43 12.01 -10.60
CA ASP A 82 -7.56 13.44 -10.25
C ASP A 82 -7.29 14.39 -11.44
N ASP A 83 -6.92 13.87 -12.62
CA ASP A 83 -6.54 14.65 -13.81
C ASP A 83 -7.74 15.02 -14.73
N HIS A 84 -9.00 15.01 -14.23
CA HIS A 84 -10.21 15.20 -15.05
C HIS A 84 -11.16 16.32 -14.61
#